data_AF-A0AAW7KPM3-F1
#
_entry.id   AF-A0AAW7KPM3-F1
#
_cell.length_a   1.000
_cell.length_b   1.000
_cell.length_c   1.000
_cell.angle_alpha   90.00
_cell.angle_beta   90.00
_cell.angle_gamma   90.00
#
_symmetry.space_group_name_H-M   'P 1'
#
loop_
_entity.id
_entity.type
_entity.pdbx_description
1 polymer ?
#
loop_
_entity_poly.entity_id
_entity_poly.type
_entity_poly.pdbx_seq_one_letter_code
_entity_poly.pdbx_strand_id
1 'polypeptide(L)' 'MNQQLCELLGINYPIFQGGMAWVADASLASAVSNAGGLGIIAGGNAPKEVVKKEIKKVKELTEQPFGVNIMLLS' A
#
# COMPACT_ATOMS: atom_id res chain seq x y z
N MET A 1 22.52 -0.46 1.90
CA MET A 1 21.06 -0.33 2.12
C MET A 1 20.67 1.10 1.78
N ASN A 2 19.63 1.35 0.98
CA ASN A 2 19.26 2.71 0.58
C ASN A 2 18.57 3.43 1.75
N GLN A 3 19.36 4.09 2.61
CA GLN A 3 18.87 4.77 3.81
C GLN A 3 17.93 5.93 3.48
N GLN A 4 18.22 6.71 2.43
CA GLN A 4 17.43 7.88 2.08
C GLN A 4 15.96 7.52 1.75
N LEU A 5 15.73 6.42 1.02
CA LEU A 5 14.37 5.98 0.68
C LEU A 5 13.62 5.45 1.90
N CYS A 6 14.30 4.63 2.71
CA CYS A 6 13.74 4.08 3.94
C CYS A 6 13.38 5.18 4.96
N GLU A 7 14.26 6.17 5.14
CA GLU A 7 14.04 7.33 6.01
C GLU A 7 12.90 8.22 5.52
N LEU A 8 12.83 8.49 4.20
CA LEU A 8 11.76 9.29 3.61
C LEU A 8 10.37 8.67 3.82
N LEU A 9 10.26 7.35 3.69
CA LEU A 9 8.98 6.64 3.72
C LEU A 9 8.65 6.01 5.08
N GLY A 10 9.59 5.98 6.02
CA GLY A 10 9.42 5.32 7.32
C GLY A 10 9.36 3.80 7.23
N ILE A 11 10.07 3.18 6.28
CA ILE A 11 10.07 1.72 6.06
C ILE A 11 11.46 1.12 6.34
N ASN A 12 11.53 -0.18 6.62
CA ASN A 12 12.79 -0.87 6.94
C ASN A 12 13.51 -1.36 5.68
N TYR A 13 12.75 -1.80 4.67
CA TYR A 13 13.26 -2.38 3.45
C TYR A 13 12.85 -1.52 2.25
N PRO A 14 13.76 -1.20 1.32
CA PRO A 14 13.45 -0.45 0.11
C PRO A 14 12.78 -1.38 -0.94
N ILE A 15 11.71 -2.07 -0.53
CA ILE A 15 10.98 -3.08 -1.30
C ILE A 15 9.51 -2.66 -1.32
N PHE A 16 8.98 -2.46 -2.51
CA PHE A 16 7.59 -2.06 -2.71
C PHE A 16 6.83 -3.24 -3.28
N GLN A 17 5.64 -3.51 -2.74
CA GLN A 17 4.69 -4.36 -3.42
C GLN A 17 3.93 -3.50 -4.44
N GLY A 18 4.10 -3.81 -5.74
CA GLY A 18 3.52 -3.01 -6.82
C GLY A 18 1.98 -3.01 -6.80
N GLY A 19 1.35 -1.86 -7.00
CA GLY A 19 -0.11 -1.73 -7.01
C GLY A 19 -0.74 -2.47 -8.18
N MET A 20 -1.29 -3.67 -7.92
CA MET A 20 -1.96 -4.52 -8.91
C MET A 20 -3.47 -4.46 -8.71
N ALA A 21 -4.21 -3.94 -9.69
CA ALA A 21 -5.66 -3.89 -9.64
C ALA A 21 -6.23 -5.30 -9.35
N TRP A 22 -7.23 -5.38 -8.48
CA TRP A 22 -7.91 -6.61 -8.04
C TRP A 22 -7.09 -7.60 -7.19
N VAL A 23 -5.78 -7.42 -7.07
CA VAL A 23 -4.89 -8.29 -6.27
C VAL A 23 -4.39 -7.58 -5.02
N ALA A 24 -4.05 -6.30 -5.15
CA ALA A 24 -3.46 -5.51 -4.08
C ALA A 24 -4.55 -4.87 -3.20
N ASP A 25 -5.19 -5.70 -2.40
CA ASP A 25 -6.16 -5.29 -1.37
C ASP A 25 -5.49 -4.93 -0.04
N ALA A 26 -6.28 -4.58 0.97
CA ALA A 26 -5.78 -4.26 2.30
C ALA A 26 -5.00 -5.40 2.97
N SER A 27 -5.31 -6.66 2.66
CA SER A 27 -4.64 -7.81 3.29
C SER A 27 -3.20 -7.97 2.77
N LEU A 28 -3.01 -7.86 1.44
CA LEU A 28 -1.68 -7.92 0.85
C LEU A 28 -0.85 -6.69 1.23
N ALA A 29 -1.42 -5.50 1.14
CA ALA A 29 -0.72 -4.27 1.47
C ALA A 29 -0.30 -4.22 2.96
N SER A 30 -1.17 -4.62 3.88
CA SER A 30 -0.81 -4.65 5.31
C SER A 30 0.25 -5.71 5.62
N ALA A 31 0.20 -6.89 5.00
CA ALA A 31 1.20 -7.93 5.19
C ALA A 31 2.61 -7.45 4.81
N VAL A 32 2.73 -6.76 3.66
CA VAL A 32 4.01 -6.20 3.20
C VAL A 32 4.50 -5.08 4.11
N SER A 33 3.59 -4.20 4.54
CA SER A 33 3.92 -3.07 5.43
C SER A 33 4.36 -3.56 6.81
N ASN A 34 3.67 -4.56 7.37
CA ASN A 34 4.05 -5.23 8.63
C ASN A 34 5.41 -5.94 8.54
N ALA A 35 5.76 -6.47 7.37
CA ALA A 35 7.08 -7.05 7.13
C ALA A 35 8.19 -5.99 6.95
N GLY A 36 7.87 -4.70 6.96
CA GLY A 36 8.82 -3.59 6.88
C GLY A 36 9.09 -3.07 5.47
N GLY A 37 8.39 -3.56 4.45
CA GLY A 37 8.37 -2.95 3.11
C GLY A 37 7.28 -1.89 2.97
N LEU A 38 7.03 -1.44 1.74
CA LEU A 38 5.89 -0.57 1.44
C LEU A 38 4.79 -1.37 0.71
N GLY A 39 3.70 -1.66 1.41
CA GLY A 39 2.50 -2.23 0.78
C GLY A 39 1.68 -1.15 0.08
N ILE A 40 1.07 -1.47 -1.06
CA ILE A 40 0.35 -0.48 -1.87
C ILE A 40 -1.01 -1.04 -2.29
N ILE A 41 -2.10 -0.39 -1.86
CA ILE A 41 -3.46 -0.71 -2.30
C ILE A 41 -3.64 -0.21 -3.73
N ALA A 42 -4.19 -1.03 -4.63
CA ALA A 42 -4.48 -0.61 -5.99
C ALA A 42 -5.92 -0.09 -6.13
N GLY A 43 -6.07 1.19 -6.52
CA GLY A 43 -7.37 1.77 -6.84
C GLY A 43 -7.98 1.21 -8.12
N GLY A 44 -7.17 0.97 -9.16
CA GLY A 44 -7.66 0.52 -10.46
C GLY A 44 -8.77 1.45 -10.99
N ASN A 45 -9.85 0.86 -11.51
CA ASN A 45 -11.08 1.58 -11.92
C ASN A 45 -12.15 1.56 -10.80
N ALA A 46 -11.76 1.26 -9.56
CA ALA A 46 -12.71 1.12 -8.47
C ALA A 46 -13.29 2.48 -8.05
N PRO A 47 -14.58 2.55 -7.69
CA PRO A 47 -15.17 3.78 -7.19
C PRO A 47 -14.57 4.17 -5.83
N LYS A 48 -14.65 5.46 -5.50
CA LYS A 48 -14.13 6.05 -4.26
C LYS A 48 -14.45 5.24 -3.01
N GLU A 49 -15.68 4.75 -2.88
CA GLU A 49 -16.12 4.04 -1.68
C GLU A 49 -15.42 2.68 -1.50
N VAL A 50 -15.05 2.01 -2.60
CA VAL A 50 -14.28 0.76 -2.56
C VAL A 50 -12.86 1.04 -2.07
N VAL A 51 -12.18 2.03 -2.67
CA VAL A 51 -10.83 2.41 -2.25
C VAL A 51 -10.80 2.88 -0.79
N LYS A 52 -11.82 3.65 -0.37
CA LYS A 52 -11.96 4.11 1.01
C LYS A 52 -12.15 2.96 1.99
N LYS A 53 -12.90 1.92 1.61
CA LYS A 53 -13.09 0.71 2.43
C LYS A 53 -11.76 -0.03 2.62
N GLU A 54 -10.97 -0.18 1.56
CA GLU A 54 -9.65 -0.81 1.65
C GLU A 54 -8.67 0.02 2.51
N ILE A 55 -8.69 1.34 2.39
CA ILE A 55 -7.89 2.23 3.25
C ILE A 55 -8.27 2.11 4.72
N LYS A 56 -9.56 1.96 5.05
CA LYS A 56 -9.96 1.73 6.44
C LYS A 56 -9.46 0.37 6.93
N LYS A 57 -9.66 -0.68 6.13
CA LYS A 57 -9.26 -2.04 6.48
C LYS A 57 -7.76 -2.18 6.66
N VAL A 58 -6.91 -1.55 5.82
CA VAL A 58 -5.46 -1.63 6.00
C VAL A 58 -5.00 -0.96 7.29
N LYS A 59 -5.64 0.15 7.68
CA LYS A 59 -5.37 0.84 8.95
C LYS A 59 -5.79 0.03 10.18
N GLU A 60 -6.71 -0.92 10.04
CA GLU A 60 -7.06 -1.87 11.10
C GLU A 60 -6.04 -3.02 11.20
N LEU A 61 -5.26 -3.27 10.15
CA LEU A 61 -4.33 -4.40 10.03
C LEU A 61 -2.85 -4.01 10.23
N THR A 62 -2.51 -2.73 10.12
CA THR A 62 -1.15 -2.23 10.30
C THR A 62 -1.12 -0.76 10.73
N GLU A 63 -0.16 -0.45 11.61
CA GLU A 63 0.25 0.93 11.95
C GLU A 63 1.44 1.39 11.09
N GLN A 64 1.96 0.52 10.21
CA GLN A 64 3.10 0.82 9.35
C GLN A 64 2.68 1.63 8.10
N PRO A 65 3.59 2.40 7.48
CA PRO A 65 3.29 3.14 6.27
C PRO A 65 2.83 2.24 5.12
N PHE A 66 1.83 2.71 4.37
CA PHE A 66 1.34 2.07 3.15
C PHE A 66 1.01 3.13 2.08
N GLY A 67 0.97 2.71 0.82
CA GLY A 67 0.63 3.55 -0.33
C GLY A 67 -0.74 3.23 -0.95
N VAL A 68 -1.18 4.10 -1.86
CA VAL A 68 -2.35 3.87 -2.73
C VAL A 68 -1.96 4.20 -4.16
N ASN A 69 -2.12 3.25 -5.07
CA ASN A 69 -1.89 3.43 -6.51
C ASN A 69 -3.17 3.95 -7.18
N ILE A 70 -3.07 5.12 -7.81
CA ILE A 70 -4.19 5.78 -8.52
C ILE A 70 -3.96 5.65 -10.03
N MET A 71 -4.89 5.00 -10.72
CA MET A 71 -4.90 4.95 -12.18
C MET A 71 -5.55 6.23 -12.72
N LEU A 72 -4.78 7.05 -13.45
CA LEU A 72 -5.27 8.33 -14.02
C LEU A 72 -6.01 8.15 -15.34
N LEU A 73 -5.69 7.09 -16.08
CA LEU A 73 -6.32 6.68 -17.32
C LEU A 73 -6.85 5.27 -17.12
N SER A 74 -8.15 5.10 -17.27
CA SER A 74 -8.91 3.94 -16.81
C SER A 74 -10.03 3.60 -17.76
#